data_AF-A0A2K4MIV7-F1
#
_entry.id   AF-A0A2K4MIV7-F1
#
_cell.length_a   1.000
_cell.length_b   1.000
_cell.length_c   1.000
_cell.angle_alpha   90.00
_cell.angle_beta   90.00
_cell.angle_gamma   90.00
#
_symmetry.space_group_name_H-M   'P 1'
#
loop_
_entity.id
_entity.type
_entity.pdbx_description
1 polymer ?
#
loop_
_entity_poly.entity_id
_entity_poly.type
_entity_poly.pdbx_seq_one_letter_code
_entity_poly.pdbx_strand_id
1 'polypeptide(L)'
;MLPDTFHPPAPGPAQLIQAQSDTQAVLTWLAEHADKPATLAGYRKEAERLLLWLDSRRQTLAQMKREDVQDYRRFLASPHPAEQWIGPARPRSHPQWKPFTKPLSPQSINHSLTVLGALFSYLNDAGYLNGNPFKLL
;
A
#
# COMPACT_ATOMS: atom_id res chain seq x y z
N MET A 1 46.77 -5.93 -15.45
CA MET A 1 45.68 -6.20 -16.40
C MET A 1 44.39 -6.25 -15.59
N LEU A 2 43.54 -5.23 -15.66
CA LEU A 2 42.18 -5.31 -15.10
C LEU A 2 41.32 -6.10 -16.09
N PRO A 3 40.43 -7.00 -15.64
CA PRO A 3 39.59 -7.75 -16.57
C PRO A 3 38.59 -6.80 -17.24
N ASP A 4 38.46 -6.93 -18.56
CA ASP A 4 37.38 -6.30 -19.32
C ASP A 4 36.04 -6.91 -18.87
N THR A 5 35.37 -6.24 -17.92
CA THR A 5 33.98 -6.57 -17.57
C THR A 5 33.08 -6.15 -18.72
N PHE A 6 32.68 -7.13 -19.53
CA PHE A 6 31.56 -6.99 -20.46
C PHE A 6 30.33 -6.54 -19.67
N HIS A 7 29.87 -5.32 -19.91
CA HIS A 7 28.62 -4.81 -19.36
C HIS A 7 27.51 -5.05 -20.38
N PRO A 8 26.66 -6.08 -20.22
CA PRO A 8 25.50 -6.23 -21.10
C PRO A 8 24.61 -4.99 -20.96
N PRO A 9 23.86 -4.59 -22.00
CA PRO A 9 22.91 -3.49 -21.89
C PRO A 9 21.92 -3.81 -20.77
N ALA A 10 21.77 -2.87 -19.83
CA ALA A 10 20.88 -3.05 -18.70
C ALA A 10 19.46 -3.35 -19.21
N PRO A 11 18.84 -4.49 -18.81
CA PRO A 11 17.40 -4.64 -18.97
C PRO A 11 16.71 -3.48 -18.22
N GLY A 12 15.43 -3.23 -18.50
CA GLY A 12 14.64 -2.17 -17.86
C GLY A 12 14.82 -2.09 -16.33
N PRO A 13 14.45 -0.96 -15.70
CA PRO A 13 14.89 -0.60 -14.35
C PRO A 13 14.95 -1.81 -13.41
N ALA A 14 16.14 -2.09 -12.88
CA ALA A 14 16.38 -3.27 -12.08
C ALA A 14 15.44 -3.27 -10.87
N GLN A 15 14.57 -4.26 -10.77
CA GLN A 15 13.70 -4.43 -9.62
C GLN A 15 14.56 -4.81 -8.41
N LEU A 16 14.60 -3.94 -7.40
CA LEU A 16 15.48 -4.06 -6.23
C LEU A 16 14.88 -4.94 -5.12
N ILE A 17 13.66 -5.44 -5.30
CA ILE A 17 12.98 -6.37 -4.40
C ILE A 17 12.47 -7.60 -5.17
N GLN A 18 12.52 -8.77 -4.54
CA GLN A 18 12.08 -10.05 -5.12
C GLN A 18 10.55 -10.23 -5.14
N ALA A 19 9.79 -9.18 -4.85
CA ALA A 19 8.34 -9.24 -4.74
C ALA A 19 7.69 -9.54 -6.10
N GLN A 20 6.83 -10.56 -6.12
CA GLN A 20 6.07 -11.01 -7.30
C GLN A 20 4.58 -10.68 -7.18
N SER A 21 4.16 -10.01 -6.10
CA SER A 21 2.79 -9.55 -5.89
C SER A 21 2.76 -8.31 -4.99
N ASP A 22 1.65 -7.56 -5.05
CA ASP A 22 1.46 -6.37 -4.23
C ASP A 22 1.53 -6.69 -2.73
N THR A 23 1.03 -7.86 -2.34
CA THR A 23 1.14 -8.33 -0.95
C THR A 23 2.60 -8.58 -0.56
N GLN A 24 3.40 -9.23 -1.40
CA GLN A 24 4.83 -9.46 -1.13
C GLN A 24 5.61 -8.13 -1.11
N ALA A 25 5.27 -7.20 -1.98
CA ALA A 25 5.90 -5.88 -2.05
C ALA A 25 5.65 -5.08 -0.78
N VAL A 26 4.38 -5.02 -0.33
CA VAL A 26 3.98 -4.39 0.93
C VAL A 26 4.66 -5.07 2.13
N LEU A 27 4.72 -6.41 2.17
CA LEU A 27 5.39 -7.13 3.26
C LEU A 27 6.88 -6.83 3.32
N THR A 28 7.55 -6.71 2.16
CA THR A 28 8.96 -6.32 2.09
C THR A 28 9.18 -4.94 2.74
N TRP A 29 8.35 -3.94 2.40
CA TRP A 29 8.43 -2.62 3.01
C TRP A 29 8.13 -2.63 4.52
N LEU A 30 7.10 -3.37 4.94
CA LEU A 30 6.74 -3.48 6.35
C LEU A 30 7.86 -4.10 7.20
N ALA A 31 8.69 -4.99 6.62
CA ALA A 31 9.82 -5.59 7.32
C ALA A 31 10.87 -4.56 7.76
N GLU A 32 10.99 -3.40 7.10
CA GLU A 32 11.89 -2.30 7.49
C GLU A 32 11.50 -1.64 8.82
N HIS A 33 10.29 -1.92 9.31
CA HIS A 33 9.75 -1.34 10.54
C HIS A 33 9.53 -2.40 11.63
N ALA A 34 10.14 -3.58 11.48
CA ALA A 34 9.99 -4.70 12.42
C ALA A 34 10.45 -4.37 13.85
N ASP A 35 11.39 -3.42 14.00
CA ASP A 35 11.91 -2.92 15.28
C ASP A 35 10.91 -2.00 16.01
N LYS A 36 9.85 -1.53 15.35
CA LYS A 36 8.85 -0.59 15.88
C LYS A 36 7.45 -1.19 15.80
N PRO A 37 7.06 -2.06 16.75
CA PRO A 37 5.81 -2.82 16.67
C PRO A 37 4.55 -1.97 16.53
N ALA A 38 4.49 -0.82 17.21
CA ALA A 38 3.36 0.10 17.14
C ALA A 38 3.23 0.74 15.74
N THR A 39 4.36 1.20 15.17
CA THR A 39 4.41 1.77 13.82
C THR A 39 4.08 0.72 12.78
N LEU A 40 4.68 -0.47 12.89
CA LEU A 40 4.39 -1.62 12.02
C LEU A 40 2.90 -1.97 12.01
N ALA A 41 2.26 -2.06 13.18
CA ALA A 41 0.84 -2.35 13.28
C ALA A 41 -0.02 -1.27 12.62
N GLY A 42 0.36 0.00 12.78
CA GLY A 42 -0.29 1.14 12.11
C GLY A 42 -0.16 1.05 10.60
N TYR A 43 1.07 0.87 10.09
CA TYR A 43 1.36 0.84 8.66
C TYR A 43 0.71 -0.35 7.97
N ARG A 44 0.79 -1.54 8.59
CA ARG A 44 0.12 -2.75 8.10
C ARG A 44 -1.38 -2.52 7.96
N LYS A 45 -2.01 -1.89 8.94
CA LYS A 45 -3.45 -1.60 8.93
C LYS A 45 -3.85 -0.69 7.77
N GLU A 46 -3.06 0.35 7.47
CA GLU A 46 -3.37 1.26 6.35
C GLU A 46 -3.09 0.60 4.99
N ALA A 47 -1.98 -0.14 4.86
CA ALA A 47 -1.67 -0.89 3.63
C ALA A 47 -2.70 -1.98 3.32
N GLU A 48 -3.13 -2.74 4.35
CA GLU A 48 -4.17 -3.77 4.23
C GLU A 48 -5.51 -3.19 3.77
N ARG A 49 -5.91 -2.03 4.29
CA ARG A 49 -7.12 -1.32 3.82
C ARG A 49 -7.05 -0.95 2.34
N LEU A 50 -5.91 -0.45 1.89
CA LEU A 50 -5.72 -0.09 0.49
C LEU A 50 -5.80 -1.33 -0.40
N LEU A 51 -5.08 -2.41 -0.05
CA LEU A 51 -5.09 -3.65 -0.83
C LEU A 51 -6.50 -4.24 -0.94
N LEU A 52 -7.26 -4.29 0.15
CA LEU A 52 -8.65 -4.76 0.11
C LEU A 52 -9.53 -3.88 -0.78
N TRP A 53 -9.37 -2.56 -0.71
CA TRP A 53 -10.12 -1.63 -1.55
C TRP A 53 -9.78 -1.80 -3.03
N LEU A 54 -8.50 -1.95 -3.38
CA LEU A 54 -8.07 -2.23 -4.75
C LEU A 54 -8.58 -3.57 -5.27
N ASP A 55 -8.52 -4.62 -4.44
CA ASP A 55 -9.06 -5.95 -4.77
C ASP A 55 -10.56 -5.89 -5.09
N SER A 56 -11.34 -5.13 -4.29
CA SER A 56 -12.77 -4.92 -4.56
C SER A 56 -13.05 -4.24 -5.90
N ARG A 57 -12.06 -3.52 -6.45
CA ARG A 57 -12.09 -2.84 -7.75
C ARG A 57 -11.38 -3.64 -8.86
N ARG A 58 -10.84 -4.83 -8.55
CA ARG A 58 -9.97 -5.63 -9.43
C ARG A 58 -8.80 -4.81 -9.99
N GLN A 59 -8.19 -4.00 -9.13
CA GLN A 59 -7.02 -3.17 -9.44
C GLN A 59 -5.82 -3.60 -8.59
N THR A 60 -4.63 -3.20 -9.05
CA THR A 60 -3.34 -3.41 -8.38
C THR A 60 -2.70 -2.06 -8.01
N LEU A 61 -1.66 -2.08 -7.18
CA LEU A 61 -0.90 -0.88 -6.80
C LEU A 61 -0.32 -0.17 -8.03
N ALA A 62 0.19 -0.92 -9.00
CA ALA A 62 0.78 -0.38 -10.23
C ALA A 62 -0.24 0.32 -11.15
N GLN A 63 -1.53 0.01 -11.00
CA GLN A 63 -2.60 0.63 -11.79
C GLN A 63 -3.17 1.90 -11.15
N MET A 64 -2.84 2.18 -9.89
CA MET A 64 -3.38 3.35 -9.20
C MET A 64 -2.96 4.65 -9.88
N LYS A 65 -3.95 5.50 -10.16
CA LYS A 65 -3.78 6.85 -10.65
C LYS A 65 -4.11 7.86 -9.56
N ARG A 66 -3.86 9.13 -9.88
CA ARG A 66 -4.18 10.26 -8.99
C ARG A 66 -5.67 10.31 -8.65
N GLU A 67 -6.54 10.01 -9.60
CA GLU A 67 -8.00 9.96 -9.43
C GLU A 67 -8.40 8.86 -8.43
N ASP A 68 -7.74 7.70 -8.49
CA ASP A 68 -7.99 6.60 -7.55
C ASP A 68 -7.60 6.99 -6.12
N VAL A 69 -6.56 7.81 -5.94
CA VAL A 69 -6.21 8.34 -4.61
C VAL A 69 -7.32 9.25 -4.08
N GLN A 70 -7.96 10.06 -4.93
CA GLN A 70 -9.11 10.88 -4.52
C GLN A 70 -10.35 10.05 -4.20
N ASP A 71 -10.61 9.00 -4.98
CA ASP A 71 -11.68 8.05 -4.69
C ASP A 71 -11.42 7.32 -3.38
N TYR A 72 -10.20 6.87 -3.15
CA TYR A 72 -9.80 6.21 -1.90
C TYR A 72 -9.96 7.14 -0.70
N ARG A 73 -9.55 8.41 -0.82
CA ARG A 73 -9.77 9.43 0.22
C ARG A 73 -11.25 9.59 0.58
N ARG A 74 -12.14 9.64 -0.43
CA ARG A 74 -13.60 9.70 -0.23
C ARG A 74 -14.14 8.42 0.41
N PHE A 75 -13.64 7.27 -0.03
CA PHE A 75 -13.99 5.97 0.53
C PHE A 75 -13.59 5.87 2.01
N LEU A 76 -12.41 6.34 2.43
CA LEU A 76 -12.02 6.33 3.84
C LEU A 76 -12.96 7.18 4.73
N ALA A 77 -13.49 8.28 4.17
CA ALA A 77 -14.46 9.15 4.85
C ALA A 77 -15.87 8.56 4.88
N SER A 78 -16.21 7.70 3.92
CA SER A 78 -17.52 7.04 3.82
C SER A 78 -17.41 5.69 3.09
N PRO A 79 -17.00 4.62 3.78
CA PRO A 79 -16.86 3.31 3.17
C PRO A 79 -18.21 2.75 2.69
N HIS A 80 -18.30 2.36 1.41
CA HIS A 80 -19.53 1.86 0.80
C HIS A 80 -19.28 0.57 0.00
N PRO A 81 -20.16 -0.45 0.06
CA PRO A 81 -21.33 -0.52 0.95
C PRO A 81 -20.92 -0.80 2.41
N ALA A 82 -21.56 -0.12 3.38
CA ALA A 82 -21.07 -0.07 4.76
C ALA A 82 -20.95 -1.47 5.39
N GLU A 83 -21.88 -2.38 5.12
CA GLU A 83 -21.90 -3.76 5.61
C GLU A 83 -20.70 -4.61 5.14
N GLN A 84 -20.06 -4.22 4.03
CA GLN A 84 -18.87 -4.90 3.53
C GLN A 84 -17.60 -4.44 4.24
N TRP A 85 -17.56 -3.20 4.72
CA TRP A 85 -16.33 -2.52 5.15
C TRP A 85 -16.29 -2.18 6.64
N ILE A 86 -17.46 -1.98 7.25
CA ILE A 86 -17.64 -1.49 8.61
C ILE A 86 -18.28 -2.60 9.46
N GLY A 87 -17.69 -2.87 10.62
CA GLY A 87 -18.23 -3.83 11.58
C GLY A 87 -17.58 -3.72 12.96
N PRO A 88 -18.05 -4.50 13.95
CA PRO A 88 -17.44 -4.51 15.28
C PRO A 88 -15.97 -4.95 15.22
N ALA A 89 -15.17 -4.47 16.18
CA ALA A 89 -13.77 -4.87 16.29
C ALA A 89 -13.67 -6.38 16.50
N ARG A 90 -12.95 -7.06 15.59
CA ARG A 90 -12.73 -8.51 15.63
C ARG A 90 -11.27 -8.83 15.28
N PRO A 91 -10.76 -10.02 15.66
CA PRO A 91 -9.50 -10.51 15.13
C PRO A 91 -9.55 -10.68 13.61
N ARG A 92 -8.44 -10.46 12.90
CA ARG A 92 -8.35 -10.59 11.43
C ARG A 92 -8.72 -11.99 10.91
N SER A 93 -8.46 -13.02 11.71
CA SER A 93 -8.81 -14.42 11.39
C SER A 93 -10.30 -14.70 11.49
N HIS A 94 -11.09 -13.78 12.06
CA HIS A 94 -12.52 -13.99 12.23
C HIS A 94 -13.27 -13.83 10.89
N PRO A 95 -14.18 -14.72 10.50
CA PRO A 95 -14.88 -14.66 9.20
C PRO A 95 -15.66 -13.36 8.97
N GLN A 96 -16.25 -12.81 10.02
CA GLN A 96 -16.97 -11.52 9.99
C GLN A 96 -16.08 -10.29 10.27
N TRP A 97 -14.75 -10.43 10.17
CA TRP A 97 -13.85 -9.29 10.35
C TRP A 97 -14.08 -8.23 9.27
N LYS A 98 -13.90 -6.96 9.66
CA LYS A 98 -14.04 -5.80 8.79
C LYS A 98 -12.88 -4.83 9.00
N PRO A 99 -12.37 -4.19 7.93
CA PRO A 99 -11.20 -3.30 8.01
C PRO A 99 -11.47 -1.96 8.72
N PHE A 100 -12.74 -1.61 8.90
CA PHE A 100 -13.19 -0.41 9.60
C PHE A 100 -14.18 -0.75 10.71
N THR A 101 -14.11 0.00 11.81
CA THR A 101 -15.15 0.00 12.85
C THR A 101 -16.12 1.17 12.72
N LYS A 102 -15.66 2.22 12.04
CA LYS A 102 -16.41 3.43 11.67
C LYS A 102 -15.65 4.13 10.53
N PRO A 103 -16.27 5.09 9.83
CA PRO A 103 -15.57 5.96 8.89
C PRO A 103 -14.42 6.72 9.58
N LEU A 104 -13.36 7.02 8.84
CA LEU A 104 -12.18 7.70 9.41
C LEU A 104 -12.43 9.20 9.62
N SER A 105 -11.85 9.76 10.67
CA SER A 105 -11.79 11.20 10.85
C SER A 105 -10.85 11.85 9.82
N PRO A 106 -11.01 13.14 9.48
CA PRO A 106 -10.12 13.83 8.55
C PRO A 106 -8.62 13.69 8.89
N GLN A 107 -8.28 13.74 10.18
CA GLN A 107 -6.91 13.55 10.64
C GLN A 107 -6.40 12.12 10.38
N SER A 108 -7.25 11.11 10.62
CA SER A 108 -6.90 9.70 10.35
C SER A 108 -6.74 9.43 8.86
N ILE A 109 -7.55 10.08 8.02
CA ILE A 109 -7.43 10.02 6.56
C ILE A 109 -6.08 10.59 6.13
N ASN A 110 -5.73 11.79 6.57
CA ASN A 110 -4.44 12.41 6.23
C ASN A 110 -3.26 11.52 6.65
N HIS A 111 -3.31 10.97 7.87
CA HIS A 111 -2.30 10.01 8.32
C HIS A 111 -2.21 8.78 7.41
N SER A 112 -3.36 8.18 7.06
CA SER A 112 -3.43 7.03 6.15
C SER A 112 -2.77 7.35 4.81
N LEU A 113 -3.08 8.51 4.23
CA LEU A 113 -2.50 8.95 2.95
C LEU A 113 -0.99 9.22 3.05
N THR A 114 -0.50 9.77 4.17
CA THR A 114 0.94 9.95 4.41
C THR A 114 1.67 8.61 4.45
N VAL A 115 1.13 7.63 5.19
CA VAL A 115 1.71 6.29 5.29
C VAL A 115 1.75 5.61 3.92
N LEU A 116 0.66 5.67 3.16
CA LEU A 116 0.59 5.09 1.82
C LEU A 116 1.50 5.82 0.83
N GLY A 117 1.67 7.13 0.97
CA GLY A 117 2.65 7.89 0.19
C GLY A 117 4.10 7.46 0.47
N ALA A 118 4.43 7.09 1.71
CA ALA A 118 5.73 6.53 2.06
C ALA A 118 5.92 5.13 1.45
N LEU A 119 4.92 4.26 1.55
CA LEU A 119 4.90 2.94 0.90
C LEU A 119 5.13 3.05 -0.61
N PHE A 120 4.38 3.92 -1.30
CA PHE A 120 4.53 4.10 -2.75
C PHE A 120 5.88 4.70 -3.13
N SER A 121 6.48 5.53 -2.27
CA SER A 121 7.83 6.05 -2.50
C SER A 121 8.85 4.91 -2.45
N TYR A 122 8.80 4.07 -1.40
CA TYR A 122 9.65 2.90 -1.29
C TYR A 122 9.53 1.96 -2.50
N LEU A 123 8.29 1.61 -2.89
CA LEU A 123 8.07 0.70 -4.01
C LEU A 123 8.46 1.28 -5.37
N ASN A 124 8.34 2.59 -5.55
CA ASN A 124 8.86 3.29 -6.72
C ASN A 124 10.39 3.26 -6.76
N ASP A 125 11.04 3.58 -5.65
CA ASP A 125 12.50 3.59 -5.55
C ASP A 125 13.09 2.17 -5.70
N ALA A 126 12.33 1.15 -5.31
CA ALA A 126 12.64 -0.26 -5.52
C ALA A 126 12.38 -0.77 -6.95
N GLY A 127 11.86 0.08 -7.86
CA GLY A 127 11.52 -0.29 -9.23
C GLY A 127 10.29 -1.21 -9.36
N TYR A 128 9.51 -1.39 -8.30
CA TYR A 128 8.26 -2.17 -8.31
C TYR A 128 7.09 -1.37 -8.91
N LEU A 129 7.10 -0.04 -8.72
CA LEU A 129 6.14 0.90 -9.31
C LEU A 129 6.85 1.90 -10.21
N ASN A 130 6.10 2.48 -11.15
CA ASN A 130 6.59 3.51 -12.07
C ASN A 130 6.22 4.95 -11.63
N GLY A 131 5.70 5.12 -10.42
CA GLY A 131 5.33 6.42 -9.90
C GLY A 131 4.61 6.36 -8.56
N ASN A 132 4.43 7.53 -7.95
CA ASN A 132 3.72 7.70 -6.69
C ASN A 132 2.54 8.68 -6.84
N PRO A 133 1.30 8.21 -7.05
CA PRO A 133 0.13 9.06 -7.22
C PRO A 133 -0.25 9.82 -5.94
N PHE A 134 0.19 9.39 -4.75
CA PHE A 134 -0.07 10.10 -3.49
C PHE A 134 0.71 11.41 -3.37
N LYS A 135 1.78 11.60 -4.15
CA LYS A 135 2.51 12.88 -4.23
C LYS A 135 1.79 13.94 -5.08
N LEU A 136 0.70 13.59 -5.76
CA LEU A 136 -0.08 14.45 -6.65
C LEU A 136 -1.42 14.91 -6.03
N LEU A 137 -1.53 14.77 -4.71
CA LEU A 137 -2.70 15.17 -3.92
C LEU A 137 -2.73 16.66 -3.60
#